data_AF-G2DH87-F1
#
_entry.id   AF-G2DH87-F1
#
_cell.length_a   1.000
_cell.length_b   1.000
_cell.length_c   1.000
_cell.angle_alpha   90.00
_cell.angle_beta   90.00
_cell.angle_gamma   90.00
#
_symmetry.space_group_name_H-M   'P 1'
#
loop_
_entity.id
_entity.type
_entity.pdbx_description
1 polymer ?
#
loop_
_entity_poly.entity_id
_entity_poly.type
_entity_poly.pdbx_seq_one_letter_code
_entity_poly.pdbx_strand_id
1 'polypeptide(L)'
;MPSAHNDFLSKINFLSGGRYITPWLESTGLTKATINALRNAGRTPSSDVLRAISRTENASLIWLTEGKGAPFYVAYALSDEDGAELLDALCEGDGWVIAIVTGEHSEGFTLLLAQHSHFEIKGRRVDFTQVEIIAGHLGKATLERAAQATETGSRLYTLKITDEQYERLERGAMGNYELIGWRKEEGLFANAQAWQETDTLDQFTPTADTEDHLTKQEKRLLKIFRRFSDEDKKRLLAIAESLQL
;
A
#
# COMPACT_ATOMS: atom_id res chain seq x y z
N MET A 1 -31.61 4.24 0.87
CA MET A 1 -30.30 4.65 0.32
C MET A 1 -29.69 5.66 1.29
N PRO A 2 -28.51 5.41 1.87
CA PRO A 2 -27.79 6.46 2.58
C PRO A 2 -27.54 7.65 1.63
N SER A 3 -27.61 8.88 2.12
CA SER A 3 -27.20 10.03 1.32
C SER A 3 -25.70 9.93 1.02
N ALA A 4 -25.25 10.38 -0.16
CA ALA A 4 -23.83 10.38 -0.54
C ALA A 4 -22.93 11.12 0.48
N HIS A 5 -23.49 12.06 1.24
CA HIS A 5 -22.83 12.75 2.33
C HIS A 5 -22.58 11.85 3.55
N ASN A 6 -23.56 11.04 3.97
CA ASN A 6 -23.41 10.09 5.08
C ASN A 6 -22.39 8.98 4.74
N ASP A 7 -22.30 8.60 3.47
CA ASP A 7 -21.29 7.66 2.97
C ASP A 7 -19.87 8.24 3.08
N PHE A 8 -19.66 9.50 2.63
CA PHE A 8 -18.34 10.12 2.73
C PHE A 8 -17.85 10.30 4.16
N LEU A 9 -18.71 10.77 5.08
CA LEU A 9 -18.32 10.89 6.50
C LEU A 9 -17.98 9.54 7.13
N SER A 10 -18.66 8.46 6.71
CA SER A 10 -18.33 7.11 7.17
C SER A 10 -16.93 6.68 6.69
N LYS A 11 -16.56 7.01 5.45
CA LYS A 11 -15.20 6.77 4.92
C LYS A 11 -14.14 7.60 5.64
N ILE A 12 -14.46 8.84 6.00
CA ILE A 12 -13.58 9.70 6.80
C ILE A 12 -13.37 9.13 8.21
N ASN A 13 -14.42 8.60 8.84
CA ASN A 13 -14.30 7.91 10.12
C ASN A 13 -13.48 6.62 10.01
N PHE A 14 -13.62 5.89 8.90
CA PHE A 14 -12.80 4.72 8.62
C PHE A 14 -11.32 5.11 8.49
N LEU A 15 -10.99 6.08 7.63
CA LEU A 15 -9.62 6.55 7.44
C LEU A 15 -9.02 7.16 8.72
N SER A 16 -9.83 7.78 9.58
CA SER A 16 -9.31 8.33 10.82
C SER A 16 -8.80 7.25 11.77
N GLY A 17 -9.24 5.99 11.65
CA GLY A 17 -8.69 4.90 12.45
C GLY A 17 -8.87 5.09 13.96
N GLY A 18 -9.94 5.78 14.38
CA GLY A 18 -10.15 6.17 15.77
C GLY A 18 -9.47 7.48 16.21
N ARG A 19 -8.61 8.08 15.37
CA ARG A 19 -8.02 9.41 15.63
C ARG A 19 -9.09 10.49 15.74
N TYR A 20 -8.84 11.51 16.56
CA TYR A 20 -9.70 12.68 16.64
C TYR A 20 -9.78 13.37 15.27
N ILE A 21 -10.99 13.41 14.69
CA ILE A 21 -11.20 13.81 13.30
C ILE A 21 -10.75 15.24 13.01
N THR A 22 -11.01 16.21 13.90
CA THR A 22 -10.67 17.62 13.62
C THR A 22 -9.15 17.83 13.54
N PRO A 23 -8.35 17.45 14.58
CA PRO A 23 -6.91 17.60 14.50
C PRO A 23 -6.26 16.80 13.36
N TRP A 24 -6.82 15.64 13.02
CA TRP A 24 -6.35 14.84 11.90
C TRP A 24 -6.63 15.53 10.54
N LEU A 25 -7.86 15.97 10.27
CA LEU A 25 -8.16 16.70 9.02
C LEU A 25 -7.40 18.03 8.91
N GLU A 26 -7.10 18.70 10.03
CA GLU A 26 -6.24 19.88 10.00
C GLU A 26 -4.81 19.52 9.56
N SER A 27 -4.28 18.36 9.97
CA SER A 27 -2.95 17.89 9.53
C SER A 27 -2.89 17.57 8.03
N THR A 28 -4.03 17.29 7.39
CA THR A 28 -4.08 17.12 5.92
C THR A 28 -4.21 18.46 5.17
N GLY A 29 -4.15 19.59 5.89
CA GLY A 29 -4.16 20.94 5.31
C GLY A 29 -5.54 21.60 5.26
N LEU A 30 -6.61 20.93 5.69
CA LEU A 30 -7.95 21.51 5.68
C LEU A 30 -8.09 22.61 6.74
N THR A 31 -8.91 23.61 6.42
CA THR A 31 -9.26 24.67 7.38
C THR A 31 -10.43 24.24 8.26
N LYS A 32 -10.55 24.82 9.46
CA LYS A 32 -11.72 24.63 10.34
C LYS A 32 -13.04 24.92 9.62
N ALA A 33 -13.08 25.94 8.77
CA ALA A 33 -14.26 26.27 7.97
C ALA A 33 -14.62 25.14 7.00
N THR A 34 -13.62 24.57 6.31
CA THR A 34 -13.79 23.41 5.42
C THR A 34 -14.26 22.18 6.19
N ILE A 35 -13.66 21.89 7.35
CA ILE A 35 -14.04 20.75 8.20
C ILE A 35 -15.47 20.88 8.70
N ASN A 36 -15.87 22.07 9.16
CA ASN A 36 -17.24 22.34 9.59
C ASN A 36 -18.22 22.20 8.42
N ALA A 37 -17.86 22.66 7.23
CA ALA A 37 -18.68 22.48 6.03
C ALA A 37 -18.82 21.01 5.65
N LEU A 38 -17.75 20.21 5.73
CA LEU A 38 -17.79 18.76 5.47
C LEU A 38 -18.74 18.04 6.43
N ARG A 39 -18.71 18.39 7.72
CA ARG A 39 -19.59 17.77 8.73
C ARG A 39 -21.04 18.18 8.58
N ASN A 40 -21.30 19.46 8.30
CA ASN A 40 -22.64 20.03 8.46
C ASN A 40 -23.40 20.23 7.15
N ALA A 41 -22.71 20.38 6.01
CA ALA A 41 -23.34 20.98 4.82
C ALA A 41 -24.01 19.99 3.87
N GLY A 42 -23.97 18.68 4.10
CA GLY A 42 -24.51 17.72 3.12
C GLY A 42 -23.78 17.75 1.77
N ARG A 43 -22.66 18.48 1.67
CA ARG A 43 -21.99 18.81 0.41
C ARG A 43 -20.93 17.79 0.06
N THR A 44 -20.88 17.45 -1.22
CA THR A 44 -19.78 16.69 -1.80
C THR A 44 -18.46 17.43 -1.57
N PRO A 45 -17.41 16.74 -1.09
CA PRO A 45 -16.09 17.32 -0.92
C PRO A 45 -15.55 17.89 -2.23
N SER A 46 -14.82 19.00 -2.17
CA SER A 46 -14.13 19.52 -3.35
C SER A 46 -12.97 18.62 -3.76
N SER A 47 -12.55 18.69 -5.04
CA SER A 47 -11.40 17.92 -5.54
C SER A 47 -10.13 18.16 -4.70
N ASP A 48 -9.88 19.40 -4.28
CA ASP A 48 -8.74 19.74 -3.42
C ASP A 48 -8.75 18.99 -2.08
N VAL A 49 -9.94 18.80 -1.47
CA VAL A 49 -10.09 18.07 -0.21
C VAL A 49 -9.78 16.59 -0.42
N LEU A 50 -10.32 16.00 -1.48
CA LEU A 50 -10.11 14.60 -1.82
C LEU A 50 -8.62 14.33 -2.10
N ARG A 51 -7.97 15.20 -2.89
CA ARG A 51 -6.54 15.09 -3.21
C ARG A 51 -5.65 15.27 -1.97
N ALA A 52 -5.99 16.21 -1.10
CA ALA A 52 -5.25 16.42 0.13
C ALA A 52 -5.27 15.16 1.00
N ILE A 53 -6.46 14.60 1.26
CA ILE A 53 -6.62 13.37 2.05
C ILE A 53 -5.93 12.18 1.39
N SER A 54 -6.15 12.00 0.07
CA SER A 54 -5.55 10.91 -0.71
C SER A 54 -4.03 10.92 -0.61
N ARG A 55 -3.39 12.08 -0.79
CA ARG A 55 -1.93 12.22 -0.68
C ARG A 55 -1.40 11.95 0.72
N THR A 56 -2.04 12.49 1.74
CA THR A 56 -1.52 12.38 3.12
C THR A 56 -1.71 11.00 3.75
N GLU A 57 -2.72 10.26 3.30
CA GLU A 57 -3.11 8.98 3.91
C GLU A 57 -2.94 7.79 2.96
N ASN A 58 -2.31 7.99 1.80
CA ASN A 58 -2.25 7.00 0.72
C ASN A 58 -3.62 6.39 0.36
N ALA A 59 -4.67 7.22 0.44
CA ALA A 59 -6.05 6.76 0.29
C ALA A 59 -6.47 6.75 -1.19
N SER A 60 -7.16 5.68 -1.59
CA SER A 60 -7.71 5.53 -2.94
C SER A 60 -8.81 6.55 -3.21
N LEU A 61 -8.62 7.36 -4.25
CA LEU A 61 -9.64 8.32 -4.69
C LEU A 61 -10.92 7.61 -5.15
N ILE A 62 -10.80 6.47 -5.85
CA ILE A 62 -11.93 5.67 -6.33
C ILE A 62 -12.75 5.17 -5.13
N TRP A 63 -12.09 4.66 -4.09
CA TRP A 63 -12.78 4.22 -2.89
C TRP A 63 -13.43 5.40 -2.15
N LEU A 64 -12.71 6.53 -2.03
CA LEU A 64 -13.23 7.74 -1.38
C LEU A 64 -14.50 8.26 -2.06
N THR A 65 -14.53 8.34 -3.40
CA THR A 65 -15.65 8.92 -4.15
C THR A 65 -16.75 7.91 -4.47
N GLU A 66 -16.40 6.68 -4.82
CA GLU A 66 -17.34 5.66 -5.32
C GLU A 66 -17.55 4.49 -4.36
N GLY A 67 -16.68 4.31 -3.36
CA GLY A 67 -16.74 3.18 -2.43
C GLY A 67 -16.29 1.85 -3.06
N LYS A 68 -15.60 1.89 -4.21
CA LYS A 68 -15.12 0.70 -4.92
C LYS A 68 -13.63 0.48 -4.67
N GLY A 69 -13.24 -0.80 -4.63
CA GLY A 69 -11.85 -1.21 -4.44
C GLY A 69 -11.37 -1.06 -3.00
N ALA A 70 -10.05 -1.13 -2.81
CA ALA A 70 -9.40 -1.00 -1.51
C ALA A 70 -9.33 0.47 -1.05
N PRO A 71 -9.42 0.74 0.26
CA PRO A 71 -9.32 2.09 0.81
C PRO A 71 -7.94 2.73 0.65
N PHE A 72 -6.87 1.93 0.64
CA PHE A 72 -5.49 2.41 0.51
C PHE A 72 -4.87 1.87 -0.78
N TYR A 73 -3.99 2.66 -1.39
CA TYR A 73 -3.34 2.28 -2.65
C TYR A 73 -2.19 1.30 -2.39
N VAL A 74 -2.17 0.25 -3.21
CA VAL A 74 -1.09 -0.75 -3.30
C VAL A 74 -0.78 -0.93 -4.78
N ALA A 75 0.48 -0.74 -5.16
CA ALA A 75 0.96 -1.11 -6.48
C ALA A 75 1.20 -2.62 -6.49
N TYR A 76 0.60 -3.34 -7.43
CA TYR A 76 0.76 -4.78 -7.55
C TYR A 76 1.70 -5.11 -8.70
N ALA A 77 2.84 -5.71 -8.35
CA ALA A 77 3.79 -6.25 -9.30
C ALA A 77 3.29 -7.59 -9.85
N LEU A 78 3.23 -7.69 -11.18
CA LEU A 78 2.84 -8.91 -11.89
C LEU A 78 4.02 -9.90 -12.06
N SER A 79 5.24 -9.42 -11.88
CA SER A 79 6.49 -10.19 -11.91
C SER A 79 7.54 -9.53 -11.01
N ASP A 80 8.63 -10.24 -10.71
CA ASP A 80 9.71 -9.70 -9.88
C ASP A 80 10.42 -8.52 -10.57
N GLU A 81 10.57 -8.60 -11.90
CA GLU A 81 11.11 -7.50 -12.71
C GLU A 81 10.22 -6.25 -12.66
N ASP A 82 8.90 -6.42 -12.75
CA ASP A 82 7.92 -5.33 -12.59
C ASP A 82 7.99 -4.73 -11.18
N GLY A 83 8.20 -5.56 -10.14
CA GLY A 83 8.46 -5.09 -8.78
C GLY A 83 9.71 -4.21 -8.66
N ALA A 84 10.80 -4.62 -9.32
CA ALA A 84 12.03 -3.85 -9.38
C ALA A 84 11.86 -2.53 -10.16
N GLU A 85 11.12 -2.54 -11.28
CA GLU A 85 10.80 -1.34 -12.06
C GLU A 85 9.93 -0.35 -11.28
N LEU A 86 8.90 -0.84 -10.57
CA LEU A 86 8.07 -0.01 -9.68
C LEU A 86 8.90 0.62 -8.57
N LEU A 87 9.81 -0.14 -7.97
CA LEU A 87 10.71 0.36 -6.94
C LEU A 87 11.64 1.45 -7.49
N ASP A 88 12.18 1.25 -8.70
CA ASP A 88 13.02 2.24 -9.36
C ASP A 88 12.31 3.55 -9.60
N ALA A 89 11.11 3.49 -10.16
CA ALA A 89 10.30 4.67 -10.43
C ALA A 89 10.01 5.49 -9.15
N LEU A 90 9.91 4.83 -7.99
CA LEU A 90 9.76 5.50 -6.70
C LEU A 90 11.09 6.06 -6.18
N CYS A 91 12.17 5.29 -6.28
CA CYS A 91 13.50 5.62 -5.74
C CYS A 91 14.36 6.50 -6.67
N GLU A 92 13.81 7.06 -7.76
CA GLU A 92 14.47 8.11 -8.56
C GLU A 92 14.85 9.37 -7.74
N GLY A 93 14.31 9.53 -6.52
CA GLY A 93 14.69 10.57 -5.56
C GLY A 93 15.40 10.06 -4.30
N ASP A 94 16.22 10.92 -3.68
CA ASP A 94 16.97 10.57 -2.47
C ASP A 94 16.08 10.48 -1.21
N GLY A 95 16.39 9.55 -0.31
CA GLY A 95 15.94 9.60 1.09
C GLY A 95 14.72 8.76 1.45
N TRP A 96 14.35 7.77 0.63
CA TRP A 96 13.31 6.81 1.00
C TRP A 96 13.73 5.90 2.15
N VAL A 97 12.76 5.59 3.01
CA VAL A 97 12.84 4.50 3.97
C VAL A 97 12.05 3.33 3.39
N ILE A 98 12.73 2.23 3.12
CA ILE A 98 12.17 1.02 2.54
C ILE A 98 12.13 -0.04 3.63
N ALA A 99 10.98 -0.66 3.87
CA ALA A 99 10.85 -1.84 4.70
C ALA A 99 10.39 -3.04 3.87
N ILE A 100 11.14 -4.14 4.00
CA ILE A 100 10.73 -5.46 3.57
C ILE A 100 9.81 -6.01 4.65
N VAL A 101 8.53 -6.08 4.35
CA VAL A 101 7.48 -6.51 5.28
C VAL A 101 7.15 -7.97 5.03
N THR A 102 7.16 -8.79 6.09
CA THR A 102 6.78 -10.21 6.02
C THR A 102 5.74 -10.56 7.09
N GLY A 103 4.85 -11.49 6.74
CA GLY A 103 4.01 -12.18 7.72
C GLY A 103 4.81 -13.15 8.59
N GLU A 104 4.18 -13.68 9.63
CA GLU A 104 4.81 -14.68 10.51
C GLU A 104 5.13 -15.97 9.77
N HIS A 105 4.24 -16.35 8.84
CA HIS A 105 4.31 -17.57 8.04
C HIS A 105 4.14 -17.29 6.53
N SER A 106 4.26 -16.03 6.11
CA SER A 106 4.22 -15.66 4.69
C SER A 106 5.46 -16.19 3.97
N GLU A 107 5.27 -16.69 2.76
CA GLU A 107 6.36 -17.13 1.88
C GLU A 107 6.85 -16.01 0.95
N GLY A 108 6.14 -14.88 0.92
CA GLY A 108 6.51 -13.68 0.19
C GLY A 108 6.65 -12.46 1.09
N PHE A 109 6.99 -11.34 0.48
CA PHE A 109 7.13 -10.06 1.15
C PHE A 109 6.43 -8.95 0.37
N THR A 110 6.18 -7.85 1.07
CA THR A 110 5.66 -6.59 0.53
C THR A 110 6.67 -5.50 0.84
N LEU A 111 6.86 -4.53 -0.07
CA LEU A 111 7.64 -3.34 0.23
C LEU A 111 6.73 -2.23 0.75
N LEU A 112 7.10 -1.68 1.91
CA LEU A 112 6.57 -0.43 2.43
C LEU A 112 7.62 0.65 2.24
N LEU A 113 7.30 1.70 1.49
CA LEU A 113 8.18 2.84 1.27
C LEU A 113 7.61 4.06 1.96
N ALA A 114 8.47 4.83 2.64
CA ALA A 114 8.08 6.06 3.31
C ALA A 114 9.12 7.16 3.11
N GLN A 115 8.67 8.39 2.89
CA GLN A 115 9.54 9.58 2.87
C GLN A 115 8.81 10.82 3.38
N HIS A 116 9.57 11.81 3.84
CA HIS A 116 9.00 13.12 4.14
C HIS A 116 8.68 13.86 2.84
N SER A 117 7.45 14.32 2.70
CA SER A 117 6.98 15.02 1.51
C SER A 117 6.18 16.26 1.91
N HIS A 118 5.89 17.11 0.91
CA HIS A 118 5.05 18.27 1.11
C HIS A 118 4.28 18.62 -0.16
N PHE A 119 3.15 19.31 0.01
CA PHE A 119 2.47 19.99 -1.07
C PHE A 119 1.94 21.34 -0.60
N GLU A 120 1.60 22.21 -1.54
CA GLU A 120 0.95 23.48 -1.26
C GLU A 120 -0.54 23.41 -1.60
N ILE A 121 -1.38 23.89 -0.68
CA ILE A 121 -2.80 24.09 -0.90
C ILE A 121 -3.20 25.49 -0.43
N LYS A 122 -3.68 26.32 -1.36
CA LYS A 122 -4.08 27.71 -1.09
C LYS A 122 -3.00 28.53 -0.37
N GLY A 123 -1.75 28.38 -0.80
CA GLY A 123 -0.59 29.10 -0.22
C GLY A 123 -0.14 28.60 1.15
N ARG A 124 -0.68 27.46 1.62
CA ARG A 124 -0.23 26.78 2.84
C ARG A 124 0.54 25.52 2.47
N ARG A 125 1.77 25.41 2.99
CA ARG A 125 2.55 24.17 2.96
C ARG A 125 1.95 23.14 3.92
N VAL A 126 1.77 21.93 3.43
CA VAL A 126 1.32 20.76 4.19
C VAL A 126 2.45 19.74 4.11
N ASP A 127 3.12 19.52 5.23
CA ASP A 127 4.13 18.49 5.39
C ASP A 127 3.46 17.18 5.84
N PHE A 128 3.87 16.06 5.26
CA PHE A 128 3.31 14.75 5.54
C PHE A 128 4.34 13.65 5.25
N THR A 129 4.13 12.46 5.79
CA THR A 129 4.89 11.28 5.36
C THR A 129 4.17 10.65 4.19
N GLN A 130 4.79 10.70 3.01
CA GLN A 130 4.32 9.92 1.87
C GLN A 130 4.60 8.45 2.13
N VAL A 131 3.60 7.61 1.86
CA VAL A 131 3.69 6.16 2.00
C VAL A 131 3.27 5.55 0.68
N GLU A 132 4.08 4.62 0.19
CA GLU A 132 3.79 3.80 -0.99
C GLU A 132 3.96 2.33 -0.60
N ILE A 133 3.17 1.46 -1.23
CA ILE A 133 3.20 0.02 -0.96
C ILE A 133 3.31 -0.71 -2.29
N ILE A 134 4.29 -1.60 -2.41
CA ILE A 134 4.43 -2.52 -3.54
C ILE A 134 4.22 -3.94 -3.02
N ALA A 135 3.25 -4.65 -3.56
CA ALA A 135 2.94 -6.05 -3.25
C ALA A 135 2.88 -6.88 -4.53
N GLY A 136 2.61 -8.19 -4.41
CA GLY A 136 2.48 -9.09 -5.55
C GLY A 136 3.68 -10.02 -5.70
N HIS A 137 4.11 -10.27 -6.94
CA HIS A 137 5.18 -11.22 -7.23
C HIS A 137 6.54 -10.56 -7.03
N LEU A 138 6.98 -10.41 -5.79
CA LEU A 138 8.29 -9.85 -5.46
C LEU A 138 9.29 -10.96 -5.16
N GLY A 139 10.52 -10.78 -5.61
CA GLY A 139 11.57 -11.77 -5.49
C GLY A 139 12.96 -11.15 -5.43
N LYS A 140 13.92 -11.86 -6.00
CA LYS A 140 15.33 -11.55 -5.89
C LYS A 140 15.69 -10.23 -6.57
N ALA A 141 15.16 -9.94 -7.75
CA ALA A 141 15.44 -8.72 -8.48
C ALA A 141 14.97 -7.49 -7.71
N THR A 142 13.75 -7.55 -7.16
CA THR A 142 13.19 -6.49 -6.29
C THR A 142 14.05 -6.26 -5.06
N LEU A 143 14.50 -7.34 -4.39
CA LEU A 143 15.35 -7.24 -3.20
C LEU A 143 16.74 -6.67 -3.49
N GLU A 144 17.38 -7.13 -4.56
CA GLU A 144 18.67 -6.58 -5.02
C GLU A 144 18.53 -5.08 -5.29
N ARG A 145 17.40 -4.65 -5.86
CA ARG A 145 17.15 -3.25 -6.14
C ARG A 145 16.91 -2.43 -4.87
N ALA A 146 16.18 -2.97 -3.89
CA ALA A 146 16.01 -2.35 -2.58
C ALA A 146 17.35 -2.19 -1.82
N ALA A 147 18.24 -3.17 -1.93
CA ALA A 147 19.58 -3.09 -1.36
C ALA A 147 20.42 -2.01 -2.07
N GLN A 148 20.42 -1.98 -3.40
CA GLN A 148 21.13 -0.95 -4.19
C GLN A 148 20.65 0.48 -3.89
N ALA A 149 19.36 0.67 -3.61
CA ALA A 149 18.82 1.98 -3.22
C ALA A 149 19.45 2.56 -1.94
N THR A 150 20.09 1.72 -1.11
CA THR A 150 20.84 2.21 0.06
C THR A 150 22.13 2.93 -0.32
N GLU A 151 22.73 2.60 -1.47
CA GLU A 151 23.92 3.28 -2.00
C GLU A 151 23.60 4.70 -2.46
N THR A 152 22.34 4.97 -2.81
CA THR A 152 21.83 6.29 -3.20
C THR A 152 21.18 7.06 -2.03
N GLY A 153 21.34 6.57 -0.80
CA GLY A 153 20.91 7.28 0.41
C GLY A 153 19.55 6.88 0.97
N SER A 154 18.89 5.87 0.39
CA SER A 154 17.73 5.24 1.04
C SER A 154 18.16 4.41 2.26
N ARG A 155 17.21 4.08 3.12
CA ARG A 155 17.45 3.21 4.28
C ARG A 155 16.59 1.97 4.16
N LEU A 156 17.19 0.81 4.35
CA LEU A 156 16.51 -0.47 4.27
C LEU A 156 16.26 -1.05 5.67
N TYR A 157 15.05 -1.56 5.87
CA TYR A 157 14.59 -2.18 7.10
C TYR A 157 13.89 -3.49 6.79
N THR A 158 13.77 -4.34 7.80
CA THR A 158 12.90 -5.51 7.82
C THR A 158 11.80 -5.29 8.86
N LEU A 159 10.59 -5.72 8.56
CA LEU A 159 9.46 -5.59 9.47
C LEU A 159 8.65 -6.89 9.43
N LYS A 160 8.63 -7.61 10.55
CA LYS A 160 7.81 -8.79 10.72
C LYS A 160 6.50 -8.42 11.42
N ILE A 161 5.37 -8.76 10.81
CA ILE A 161 4.01 -8.50 11.31
C ILE A 161 3.20 -9.80 11.37
N THR A 162 2.04 -9.77 12.03
CA THR A 162 1.17 -10.96 12.06
C THR A 162 0.62 -11.26 10.67
N ASP A 163 0.24 -12.51 10.40
CA ASP A 163 -0.32 -12.89 9.10
C ASP A 163 -1.62 -12.12 8.77
N GLU A 164 -2.44 -11.82 9.77
CA GLU A 164 -3.64 -10.98 9.61
C GLU A 164 -3.28 -9.55 9.19
N GLN A 165 -2.25 -8.97 9.81
CA GLN A 165 -1.74 -7.65 9.44
C GLN A 165 -1.16 -7.66 8.03
N TYR A 166 -0.43 -8.72 7.67
CA TYR A 166 0.16 -8.90 6.35
C TYR A 166 -0.92 -8.99 5.26
N GLU A 167 -1.96 -9.83 5.44
CA GLU A 167 -3.08 -9.94 4.51
C GLU A 167 -3.83 -8.60 4.34
N ARG A 168 -3.97 -7.83 5.44
CA ARG A 168 -4.58 -6.50 5.38
C ARG A 168 -3.71 -5.49 4.63
N LEU A 169 -2.40 -5.52 4.83
CA LEU A 169 -1.45 -4.65 4.13
C LEU A 169 -1.51 -4.92 2.62
N GLU A 170 -1.34 -6.19 2.23
CA GLU A 170 -1.34 -6.60 0.82
C GLU A 170 -2.63 -6.23 0.10
N ARG A 171 -3.77 -6.21 0.80
CA ARG A 171 -5.08 -5.87 0.21
C ARG A 171 -5.42 -4.39 0.25
N GLY A 172 -4.50 -3.52 0.66
CA GLY A 172 -4.76 -2.08 0.80
C GLY A 172 -5.83 -1.79 1.86
N ALA A 173 -5.89 -2.59 2.93
CA ALA A 173 -6.81 -2.46 4.05
C ALA A 173 -6.12 -1.96 5.34
N MET A 174 -4.92 -1.41 5.21
CA MET A 174 -4.12 -0.85 6.29
C MET A 174 -3.68 0.57 5.96
N GLY A 175 -3.94 1.51 6.87
CA GLY A 175 -3.67 2.93 6.65
C GLY A 175 -2.36 3.41 7.26
N ASN A 176 -1.96 4.64 6.89
CA ASN A 176 -0.72 5.26 7.39
C ASN A 176 -0.65 5.31 8.93
N TYR A 177 -1.78 5.53 9.62
CA TYR A 177 -1.78 5.55 11.08
C TYR A 177 -1.40 4.21 11.71
N GLU A 178 -1.73 3.08 11.08
CA GLU A 178 -1.32 1.76 11.55
C GLU A 178 0.13 1.50 11.18
N LEU A 179 0.55 1.90 9.98
CA LEU A 179 1.88 1.62 9.46
C LEU A 179 2.96 2.45 10.13
N ILE A 180 2.83 3.77 10.12
CA ILE A 180 3.86 4.73 10.54
C ILE A 180 3.45 5.53 11.79
N GLY A 181 2.25 5.32 12.30
CA GLY A 181 1.76 5.97 13.52
C GLY A 181 1.15 7.35 13.28
N TRP A 182 0.74 8.00 14.38
CA TRP A 182 0.26 9.37 14.34
C TRP A 182 0.60 10.11 15.64
N ARG A 183 1.33 11.23 15.51
CA ARG A 183 1.81 12.06 16.63
C ARG A 183 2.69 11.28 17.61
N LYS A 184 2.12 10.85 18.74
CA LYS A 184 2.82 10.11 19.81
C LYS A 184 2.50 8.62 19.79
N GLU A 185 1.55 8.21 18.97
CA GLU A 185 1.18 6.81 18.81
C GLU A 185 2.08 6.22 17.74
N GLU A 186 2.80 5.16 18.12
CA GLU A 186 3.68 4.42 17.23
C GLU A 186 2.86 3.49 16.32
N GLY A 187 3.25 3.42 15.05
CA GLY A 187 2.75 2.42 14.11
C GLY A 187 3.59 1.15 14.13
N LEU A 188 3.23 0.19 13.28
CA LEU A 188 3.96 -1.08 13.13
C LEU A 188 5.44 -0.88 12.79
N PHE A 189 5.77 0.17 12.03
CA PHE A 189 7.13 0.50 11.63
C PHE A 189 8.06 0.78 12.84
N ALA A 190 7.52 1.13 14.01
CA ALA A 190 8.35 1.30 15.21
C ALA A 190 9.08 0.01 15.63
N ASN A 191 8.58 -1.16 15.19
CA ASN A 191 9.21 -2.47 15.42
C ASN A 191 10.13 -2.91 14.28
N ALA A 192 10.35 -2.06 13.26
CA ALA A 192 11.21 -2.38 12.14
C ALA A 192 12.69 -2.43 12.57
N GLN A 193 13.43 -3.39 12.00
CA GLN A 193 14.85 -3.59 12.27
C GLN A 193 15.67 -3.11 11.07
N ALA A 194 16.75 -2.37 11.32
CA ALA A 194 17.61 -1.91 10.24
C ALA A 194 18.28 -3.11 9.57
N TRP A 195 18.20 -3.16 8.24
CA TRP A 195 18.86 -4.18 7.44
C TRP A 195 20.36 -4.21 7.72
N GLN A 196 20.91 -5.40 7.93
CA GLN A 196 22.34 -5.64 8.09
C GLN A 196 22.87 -6.35 6.84
N GLU A 197 24.13 -6.11 6.46
CA GLU A 197 24.77 -6.84 5.34
C GLU A 197 24.77 -8.37 5.53
N THR A 198 24.64 -8.84 6.77
CA THR A 198 24.52 -10.27 7.11
C THR A 198 23.13 -10.85 6.87
N ASP A 199 22.11 -10.01 6.66
CA ASP A 199 20.78 -10.45 6.28
C ASP A 199 20.84 -10.98 4.85
N THR A 200 20.73 -12.29 4.67
CA THR A 200 20.81 -12.89 3.34
C THR A 200 19.49 -12.72 2.61
N LEU A 201 19.53 -12.22 1.37
CA LEU A 201 18.34 -12.09 0.50
C LEU A 201 17.56 -13.41 0.38
N ASP A 202 18.26 -14.53 0.49
CA ASP A 202 17.71 -15.90 0.46
C ASP A 202 16.61 -16.15 1.51
N GLN A 203 16.57 -15.37 2.60
CA GLN A 203 15.54 -15.52 3.65
C GLN A 203 14.18 -14.95 3.24
N PHE A 204 14.13 -14.15 2.17
CA PHE A 204 12.93 -13.50 1.64
C PHE A 204 12.54 -13.99 0.25
N THR A 205 13.45 -14.67 -0.45
CA THR A 205 13.11 -15.34 -1.70
C THR A 205 12.47 -16.69 -1.38
N PRO A 206 11.28 -17.00 -1.92
CA PRO A 206 10.77 -18.36 -1.87
C PRO A 206 11.80 -19.32 -2.44
N THR A 207 12.08 -20.43 -1.75
CA THR A 207 12.92 -21.50 -2.28
C THR A 207 12.34 -21.95 -3.63
N ALA A 208 13.12 -21.78 -4.70
CA ALA A 208 12.70 -21.96 -6.08
C ALA A 208 11.76 -23.16 -6.33
N ASP A 209 10.71 -22.92 -7.13
CA ASP A 209 9.99 -23.91 -7.94
C ASP A 209 9.52 -25.19 -7.24
N THR A 210 8.86 -25.07 -6.09
CA THR A 210 7.97 -26.14 -5.65
C THR A 210 6.53 -25.66 -5.63
N GLU A 211 5.63 -26.45 -6.23
CA GLU A 211 4.16 -26.24 -6.21
C GLU A 211 3.59 -26.07 -4.79
N ASP A 212 4.41 -26.26 -3.76
CA ASP A 212 4.04 -26.11 -2.37
C ASP A 212 3.73 -24.68 -1.96
N HIS A 213 4.23 -23.67 -2.68
CA HIS A 213 4.02 -22.26 -2.37
C HIS A 213 2.67 -21.67 -2.81
N LEU A 214 1.88 -22.47 -3.51
CA LEU A 214 0.55 -22.04 -3.97
C LEU A 214 -0.47 -22.15 -2.83
N THR A 215 -1.31 -21.13 -2.65
CA THR A 215 -2.48 -21.21 -1.77
C THR A 215 -3.39 -22.37 -2.21
N LYS A 216 -4.29 -22.83 -1.32
CA LYS A 216 -5.25 -23.90 -1.68
C LYS A 216 -6.08 -23.56 -2.93
N GLN A 217 -6.37 -22.28 -3.16
CA GLN A 217 -7.10 -21.82 -4.33
C GLN A 217 -6.22 -21.83 -5.58
N GLU A 218 -4.98 -21.39 -5.49
CA GLU A 218 -4.02 -21.42 -6.61
C GLU A 218 -3.61 -22.86 -6.97
N LYS A 219 -3.35 -23.73 -5.99
CA LYS A 219 -3.14 -25.17 -6.22
C LYS A 219 -4.32 -25.78 -6.97
N ARG A 220 -5.55 -25.37 -6.61
CA ARG A 220 -6.77 -25.83 -7.27
C ARG A 220 -6.89 -25.27 -8.69
N LEU A 221 -6.63 -23.99 -8.89
CA LEU A 221 -6.63 -23.35 -10.21
C LEU A 221 -5.58 -23.98 -11.13
N LEU A 222 -4.35 -24.13 -10.67
CA LEU A 222 -3.27 -24.75 -11.42
C LEU A 222 -3.58 -26.20 -11.78
N LYS A 223 -4.15 -26.98 -10.85
CA LYS A 223 -4.59 -28.36 -11.11
C LYS A 223 -5.71 -28.43 -12.14
N ILE A 224 -6.62 -27.46 -12.15
CA ILE A 224 -7.69 -27.36 -13.16
C ILE A 224 -7.10 -26.95 -14.51
N PHE A 225 -6.26 -25.91 -14.53
CA PHE A 225 -5.62 -25.38 -15.73
C PHE A 225 -4.77 -26.44 -16.46
N ARG A 226 -3.98 -27.23 -15.73
CA ARG A 226 -3.15 -28.30 -16.30
C ARG A 226 -3.96 -29.41 -16.99
N ARG A 227 -5.23 -29.59 -16.63
CA ARG A 227 -6.12 -30.60 -17.22
C ARG A 227 -6.82 -30.13 -18.49
N PHE A 228 -6.74 -28.85 -18.81
CA PHE A 228 -7.37 -28.30 -20.00
C PHE A 228 -6.61 -28.64 -21.28
N SER A 229 -7.35 -28.65 -22.38
CA SER A 229 -6.77 -28.72 -23.72
C SER A 229 -5.97 -27.43 -23.99
N ASP A 230 -5.02 -27.48 -24.91
CA ASP A 230 -4.22 -26.29 -25.22
C ASP A 230 -5.06 -25.14 -25.80
N GLU A 231 -6.17 -25.47 -26.46
CA GLU A 231 -7.16 -24.50 -26.94
C GLU A 231 -7.90 -23.83 -25.78
N ASP A 232 -8.32 -24.60 -24.77
CA ASP A 232 -9.00 -24.06 -23.58
C ASP A 232 -8.04 -23.26 -22.68
N LYS A 233 -6.78 -23.68 -22.59
CA LYS A 233 -5.73 -22.90 -21.90
C LYS A 233 -5.53 -21.55 -22.56
N LYS A 234 -5.46 -21.49 -23.89
CA LYS A 234 -5.36 -20.23 -24.64
C LYS A 234 -6.56 -19.32 -24.41
N ARG A 235 -7.77 -19.88 -24.36
CA ARG A 235 -9.00 -19.12 -24.06
C ARG A 235 -8.99 -18.57 -22.65
N LEU A 236 -8.57 -19.35 -21.67
CA LEU A 236 -8.45 -18.90 -20.28
C LEU A 236 -7.37 -17.83 -20.11
N LEU A 237 -6.23 -17.98 -20.77
CA LEU A 237 -5.22 -16.94 -20.84
C LEU A 237 -5.80 -15.66 -21.43
N ALA A 238 -6.49 -15.73 -22.58
CA ALA A 238 -7.12 -14.56 -23.17
C ALA A 238 -8.19 -13.91 -22.27
N ILE A 239 -8.94 -14.72 -21.50
CA ILE A 239 -9.90 -14.20 -20.51
C ILE A 239 -9.15 -13.52 -19.35
N ALA A 240 -8.12 -14.15 -18.79
CA ALA A 240 -7.33 -13.60 -17.71
C ALA A 240 -6.62 -12.29 -18.12
N GLU A 241 -6.07 -12.25 -19.33
CA GLU A 241 -5.50 -11.06 -19.96
C GLU A 241 -6.57 -9.98 -20.17
N SER A 242 -7.80 -10.35 -20.56
CA SER A 242 -8.92 -9.39 -20.69
C SER A 242 -9.48 -8.88 -19.37
N LEU A 243 -9.17 -9.56 -18.26
CA LEU A 243 -9.54 -9.15 -16.91
C LEU A 243 -8.50 -8.21 -16.27
N GLN A 244 -7.42 -7.87 -17.00
CA GLN A 244 -6.50 -6.79 -16.59
C GLN A 244 -7.30 -5.48 -16.38
N LEU A 245 -7.41 -5.06 -15.12
CA LEU A 245 -7.76 -3.70 -14.70
C LEU A 245 -6.51 -2.83 -14.78
#